data_AF-A0A6J6JT86-F1
#
_entry.id   AF-A0A6J6JT86-F1
#
_cell.length_a   1.000
_cell.length_b   1.000
_cell.length_c   1.000
_cell.angle_alpha   90.00
_cell.angle_beta   90.00
_cell.angle_gamma   90.00
#
_symmetry.space_group_name_H-M   'P 1'
#
loop_
_entity.id
_entity.type
_entity.pdbx_description
1 polymer ?
#
loop_
_entity_poly.entity_id
_entity_poly.type
_entity_poly.pdbx_seq_one_letter_code
_entity_poly.pdbx_strand_id
1 'polypeptide(L)'
;MNGATLSTDQGIFTVQSAQALGNQEPQQGSTLLNANQYQKLAGATLYGLAATNCQLPANDIWLLGGDTTTGRESLLVMRNTSAVDATVSLEIFSEGGRVNAPGLSGISVVAGKTTVIPLAGIVPKTRSFMTHVQSSGGAVAAWIQQRTVRGLSAAGVDYVSPSPGFSKELVLPGLFIRGSAEIAKLIAKDANYRDLVPVLRVFVPGTDAATVTAQVAGSNASTFGTVVRQVVNAGTVMDIEIPGLKDGDYVAVVSADQDIQASIRFSRVSATTKPDFTWLTAAEKFSGARNISIPTEGISKLSIYDVATGAYKVLPVTPGSTYRFSAGANEIAAKLIIDIDSSVANLSVLDQKNVGGNLKVNLR
;
A
#
# COMPACT_ATOMS: atom_id res chain seq x y z
N MET A 1 17.32 -27.14 1.98
CA MET A 1 16.55 -26.40 0.95
C MET A 1 15.96 -27.45 0.02
N ASN A 2 14.66 -27.73 0.12
CA ASN A 2 13.92 -28.39 -0.96
C ASN A 2 13.06 -27.27 -1.56
N GLY A 3 13.44 -26.73 -2.72
CA GLY A 3 12.67 -25.68 -3.37
C GLY A 3 13.51 -24.50 -3.84
N ALA A 4 13.34 -24.18 -5.13
CA ALA A 4 13.78 -23.01 -5.87
C ALA A 4 15.30 -22.70 -5.88
N THR A 5 15.97 -22.86 -7.03
CA THR A 5 17.28 -22.26 -7.30
C THR A 5 17.10 -20.89 -7.94
N LEU A 6 17.88 -19.91 -7.50
CA LEU A 6 17.93 -18.56 -8.08
C LEU A 6 19.20 -18.44 -8.93
N SER A 7 19.05 -18.14 -10.23
CA SER A 7 20.15 -17.72 -11.09
C SER A 7 19.99 -16.26 -11.50
N THR A 8 21.11 -15.56 -11.63
CA THR A 8 21.17 -14.14 -11.98
C THR A 8 21.97 -13.97 -13.25
N ASP A 9 21.38 -13.34 -14.27
CA ASP A 9 22.08 -12.96 -15.50
C ASP A 9 21.60 -11.57 -15.96
N GLN A 10 22.52 -10.61 -16.07
CA GLN A 10 22.24 -9.22 -16.50
C GLN A 10 21.05 -8.54 -15.78
N GLY A 11 20.87 -8.77 -14.48
CA GLY A 11 19.75 -8.21 -13.71
C GLY A 11 18.41 -8.93 -13.90
N ILE A 12 18.38 -10.04 -14.63
CA ILE A 12 17.27 -10.98 -14.71
C ILE A 12 17.45 -12.05 -13.64
N PHE A 13 16.44 -12.18 -12.79
CA PHE A 13 16.37 -13.20 -11.73
C PHE A 13 15.51 -14.35 -12.22
N THR A 14 16.12 -15.52 -12.42
CA THR A 14 15.41 -16.74 -12.83
C THR A 14 15.29 -17.67 -11.64
N VAL A 15 14.06 -18.04 -11.29
CA VAL A 15 13.79 -18.98 -10.20
C VAL A 15 13.32 -20.30 -10.81
N GLN A 16 14.12 -21.34 -10.66
CA GLN A 16 13.73 -22.69 -11.07
C GLN A 16 13.25 -23.44 -9.85
N SER A 17 11.97 -23.81 -9.80
CA SER A 17 11.45 -24.69 -8.73
C SER A 17 12.29 -25.96 -8.63
N ALA A 18 12.35 -26.56 -7.43
CA ALA A 18 12.88 -27.92 -7.36
C ALA A 18 12.04 -28.82 -8.28
N GLN A 19 12.69 -29.77 -8.99
CA GLN A 19 11.95 -30.79 -9.72
C GLN A 19 10.94 -31.45 -8.77
N ALA A 20 9.71 -31.64 -9.24
CA ALA A 20 8.66 -32.32 -8.50
C ALA A 20 9.21 -33.66 -7.97
N LEU A 21 9.22 -33.84 -6.65
CA LEU A 21 9.40 -35.16 -6.05
C LEU A 21 8.07 -35.90 -6.21
N GLY A 22 7.87 -36.57 -7.35
CA GLY A 22 6.64 -37.29 -7.71
C GLY A 22 5.72 -36.54 -8.68
N ASN A 23 4.48 -37.00 -8.84
CA ASN A 23 3.47 -36.47 -9.79
C ASN A 23 2.79 -35.15 -9.32
N GLN A 24 3.42 -34.35 -8.46
CA GLN A 24 2.85 -33.09 -7.99
C GLN A 24 3.69 -31.91 -8.47
N GLU A 25 3.16 -31.19 -9.47
CA GLU A 25 3.73 -29.91 -9.91
C GLU A 25 3.83 -28.94 -8.71
N PRO A 26 4.99 -28.27 -8.51
CA PRO A 26 5.13 -27.30 -7.43
C PRO A 26 4.10 -26.18 -7.61
N GLN A 27 3.26 -25.98 -6.58
CA GLN A 27 2.23 -24.94 -6.61
C GLN A 27 2.88 -23.55 -6.73
N GLN A 28 2.60 -22.84 -7.83
CA GLN A 28 3.02 -21.46 -7.99
C GLN A 28 2.29 -20.54 -7.01
N GLY A 29 3.03 -19.60 -6.43
CA GLY A 29 2.56 -18.64 -5.44
C GLY A 29 3.72 -18.12 -4.60
N SER A 30 3.38 -17.35 -3.58
CA SER A 30 4.34 -16.74 -2.64
C SER A 30 5.23 -17.75 -1.92
N THR A 31 4.73 -18.98 -1.73
CA THR A 31 5.47 -20.10 -1.11
C THR A 31 6.64 -20.58 -1.96
N LEU A 32 6.55 -20.43 -3.29
CA LEU A 32 7.62 -20.72 -4.25
C LEU A 32 8.55 -19.53 -4.44
N LEU A 33 7.99 -18.36 -4.78
CA LEU A 33 8.74 -17.12 -4.94
C LEU A 33 7.92 -15.95 -4.39
N ASN A 34 8.56 -15.13 -3.57
CA ASN A 34 8.06 -13.81 -3.20
C ASN A 34 9.22 -12.83 -3.30
N ALA A 35 8.92 -11.62 -3.80
CA ALA A 35 9.90 -10.57 -3.99
C ALA A 35 9.25 -9.23 -3.62
N ASN A 36 10.01 -8.42 -2.89
CA ASN A 36 9.60 -7.09 -2.46
C ASN A 36 10.75 -6.13 -2.74
N GLN A 37 10.42 -4.88 -3.07
CA GLN A 37 11.39 -3.81 -3.23
C GLN A 37 11.22 -2.81 -2.09
N TYR A 38 12.34 -2.40 -1.50
CA TYR A 38 12.37 -1.28 -0.58
C TYR A 38 13.56 -0.38 -0.89
N GLN A 39 13.40 0.92 -0.69
CA GLN A 39 14.42 1.92 -0.93
C GLN A 39 14.37 2.96 0.17
N LYS A 40 15.49 3.12 0.86
CA LYS A 40 15.69 4.22 1.80
C LYS A 40 16.36 5.38 1.08
N LEU A 41 15.76 6.54 1.17
CA LEU A 41 16.16 7.74 0.46
C LEU A 41 16.58 8.81 1.47
N ALA A 42 17.76 9.38 1.27
CA ALA A 42 18.33 10.40 2.15
C ALA A 42 18.97 11.52 1.32
N GLY A 43 18.13 12.27 0.59
CA GLY A 43 18.54 13.39 -0.26
C GLY A 43 17.93 14.73 0.17
N ALA A 44 18.34 15.79 -0.54
CA ALA A 44 17.77 17.13 -0.35
C ALA A 44 16.30 17.21 -0.82
N THR A 45 15.99 16.57 -1.94
CA THR A 45 14.69 16.62 -2.64
C THR A 45 13.80 15.40 -2.42
N LEU A 46 14.35 14.33 -1.82
CA LEU A 46 13.64 13.09 -1.52
C LEU A 46 14.20 12.49 -0.23
N TYR A 47 13.32 12.16 0.71
CA TYR A 47 13.69 11.60 2.01
C TYR A 47 12.58 10.67 2.46
N GLY A 48 12.92 9.52 3.03
CA GLY A 48 11.96 8.56 3.60
C GLY A 48 12.25 7.12 3.16
N LEU A 49 11.35 6.22 3.52
CA LEU A 49 11.41 4.81 3.15
C LEU A 49 10.22 4.48 2.25
N ALA A 50 10.50 4.07 1.01
CA ALA A 50 9.47 3.57 0.11
C ALA A 50 9.60 2.05 -0.01
N ALA A 51 8.49 1.33 0.10
CA ALA A 51 8.47 -0.10 -0.17
C ALA A 51 7.22 -0.50 -0.95
N THR A 52 7.34 -1.50 -1.80
CA THR A 52 6.22 -2.11 -2.50
C THR A 52 6.50 -3.58 -2.78
N ASN A 53 5.45 -4.38 -2.81
CA ASN A 53 5.53 -5.73 -3.36
C ASN A 53 5.86 -5.66 -4.87
N CYS A 54 6.57 -6.65 -5.39
CA CYS A 54 6.53 -6.89 -6.82
C CYS A 54 5.08 -7.23 -7.21
N GLN A 55 4.52 -6.50 -8.17
CA GLN A 55 3.12 -6.63 -8.55
C GLN A 55 2.98 -7.51 -9.80
N LEU A 56 2.07 -8.47 -9.77
CA LEU A 56 1.56 -9.15 -10.96
C LEU A 56 0.79 -8.14 -11.83
N PRO A 57 1.20 -7.90 -13.08
CA PRO A 57 0.49 -7.00 -13.98
C PRO A 57 -0.99 -7.39 -14.12
N ALA A 58 -1.88 -6.41 -14.11
CA ALA A 58 -3.32 -6.59 -14.20
C ALA A 58 -3.93 -5.59 -15.19
N ASN A 59 -5.16 -5.88 -15.65
CA ASN A 59 -5.90 -4.99 -16.55
C ASN A 59 -6.84 -4.03 -15.83
N ASP A 60 -7.06 -4.24 -14.53
CA ASP A 60 -7.97 -3.47 -13.70
C ASP A 60 -7.28 -3.24 -12.34
N ILE A 61 -6.92 -1.98 -12.05
CA ILE A 61 -6.15 -1.60 -10.87
C ILE A 61 -6.76 -0.38 -10.22
N TRP A 62 -6.98 -0.46 -8.91
CA TRP A 62 -7.56 0.58 -8.08
C TRP A 62 -6.52 1.06 -7.06
N LEU A 63 -6.14 2.34 -7.14
CA LEU A 63 -5.12 3.00 -6.31
C LEU A 63 -5.77 4.09 -5.44
N LEU A 64 -5.95 3.81 -4.15
CA LEU A 64 -6.53 4.75 -3.18
C LEU A 64 -5.44 5.43 -2.35
N GLY A 65 -5.06 6.64 -2.75
CA GLY A 65 -3.99 7.41 -2.12
C GLY A 65 -3.48 8.50 -3.07
N GLY A 66 -2.45 9.22 -2.66
CA GLY A 66 -1.95 10.38 -3.41
C GLY A 66 -2.44 11.71 -2.84
N ASP A 67 -1.71 12.76 -3.15
CA ASP A 67 -2.01 14.15 -2.83
C ASP A 67 -1.28 15.03 -3.87
N THR A 68 -1.99 16.01 -4.44
CA THR A 68 -1.44 16.97 -5.42
C THR A 68 -1.58 18.42 -4.94
N THR A 69 -1.88 18.63 -3.65
CA THR A 69 -1.83 19.94 -3.01
C THR A 69 -0.39 20.46 -2.95
N THR A 70 -0.23 21.76 -2.68
CA THR A 70 1.08 22.39 -2.65
C THR A 70 2.05 21.65 -1.74
N GLY A 71 3.25 21.37 -2.25
CA GLY A 71 4.28 20.60 -1.54
C GLY A 71 4.10 19.09 -1.60
N ARG A 72 3.07 18.57 -2.28
CA ARG A 72 2.83 17.14 -2.45
C ARG A 72 2.83 16.83 -3.94
N GLU A 73 3.54 15.77 -4.30
CA GLU A 73 3.62 15.32 -5.68
C GLU A 73 3.20 13.85 -5.73
N SER A 74 2.30 13.54 -6.64
CA SER A 74 1.86 12.18 -6.94
C SER A 74 2.13 11.86 -8.40
N LEU A 75 2.92 10.82 -8.64
CA LEU A 75 3.28 10.33 -9.96
C LEU A 75 2.64 8.95 -10.15
N LEU A 76 1.76 8.80 -11.14
CA LEU A 76 1.29 7.49 -11.57
C LEU A 76 2.41 6.82 -12.38
N VAL A 77 2.93 5.70 -11.86
CA VAL A 77 3.99 4.92 -12.48
C VAL A 77 3.37 3.63 -13.01
N MET A 78 3.45 3.42 -14.32
CA MET A 78 2.93 2.22 -14.98
C MET A 78 4.06 1.49 -15.69
N ARG A 79 4.17 0.18 -15.45
CA ARG A 79 5.11 -0.70 -16.14
C ARG A 79 4.36 -1.71 -16.98
N ASN A 80 4.66 -1.74 -18.27
CA ASN A 80 4.25 -2.84 -19.14
C ASN A 80 5.41 -3.83 -19.23
N THR A 81 5.25 -5.02 -18.64
CA THR A 81 6.24 -6.11 -18.72
C THR A 81 5.92 -7.10 -19.84
N SER A 82 4.83 -6.88 -20.59
CA SER A 82 4.45 -7.71 -21.72
C SER A 82 5.23 -7.35 -23.00
N ALA A 83 5.09 -8.19 -24.02
CA ALA A 83 5.73 -8.02 -25.33
C ALA A 83 4.90 -7.16 -26.31
N VAL A 84 3.71 -6.71 -25.90
CA VAL A 84 2.81 -5.88 -26.71
C VAL A 84 2.54 -4.57 -26.01
N ASP A 85 2.29 -3.52 -26.76
CA ASP A 85 1.92 -2.23 -26.19
C ASP A 85 0.56 -2.33 -25.47
N ALA A 86 0.41 -1.56 -24.39
CA ALA A 86 -0.84 -1.45 -23.66
C ALA A 86 -1.44 -0.06 -23.87
N THR A 87 -2.75 0.01 -24.06
CA THR A 87 -3.50 1.27 -24.07
C THR A 87 -4.27 1.38 -22.78
N VAL A 88 -3.96 2.42 -22.00
CA VAL A 88 -4.53 2.67 -20.68
C VAL A 88 -5.60 3.77 -20.74
N SER A 89 -6.68 3.56 -19.99
CA SER A 89 -7.65 4.57 -19.61
C SER A 89 -7.66 4.74 -18.08
N LEU A 90 -7.86 5.97 -17.64
CA LEU A 90 -7.86 6.38 -16.24
C LEU A 90 -9.23 6.93 -15.87
N GLU A 91 -9.78 6.46 -14.76
CA GLU A 91 -10.88 7.15 -14.07
C GLU A 91 -10.37 7.67 -12.73
N ILE A 92 -10.61 8.94 -12.44
CA ILE A 92 -10.19 9.53 -11.17
C ILE A 92 -11.42 10.08 -10.46
N PHE A 93 -11.54 9.75 -9.17
CA PHE A 93 -12.60 10.24 -8.30
C PHE A 93 -11.98 11.08 -7.19
N SER A 94 -12.59 12.20 -6.86
CA SER A 94 -12.14 13.15 -5.85
C SER A 94 -13.23 13.36 -4.78
N GLU A 95 -12.99 14.29 -3.86
CA GLU A 95 -14.00 14.79 -2.91
C GLU A 95 -15.23 15.37 -3.63
N GLY A 96 -15.05 15.92 -4.84
CA GLY A 96 -16.12 16.46 -5.68
C GLY A 96 -16.77 15.45 -6.63
N GLY A 97 -16.40 14.16 -6.55
CA GLY A 97 -16.87 13.12 -7.45
C GLY A 97 -15.91 12.82 -8.60
N ARG A 98 -16.42 12.21 -9.68
CA ARG A 98 -15.64 11.84 -10.87
C ARG A 98 -15.03 13.08 -11.53
N VAL A 99 -13.74 13.00 -11.82
CA VAL A 99 -12.95 14.04 -12.47
C VAL A 99 -13.07 13.88 -13.98
N ASN A 100 -13.45 14.97 -14.66
CA ASN A 100 -13.49 15.05 -16.11
C ASN A 100 -12.31 15.90 -16.59
N ALA A 101 -11.31 15.24 -17.19
CA ALA A 101 -10.11 15.89 -17.71
C ALA A 101 -9.74 15.31 -19.08
N PRO A 102 -9.13 16.11 -19.98
CA PRO A 102 -8.60 15.59 -21.24
C PRO A 102 -7.41 14.66 -20.98
N GLY A 103 -7.17 13.71 -21.90
CA GLY A 103 -6.00 12.82 -21.83
C GLY A 103 -6.10 11.69 -20.81
N LEU A 104 -7.30 11.42 -20.27
CA LEU A 104 -7.56 10.27 -19.39
C LEU A 104 -7.60 8.93 -20.14
N SER A 105 -7.81 8.92 -21.45
CA SER A 105 -7.91 7.72 -22.28
C SER A 105 -6.86 7.69 -23.38
N GLY A 106 -6.50 6.49 -23.85
CA GLY A 106 -5.59 6.34 -24.98
C GLY A 106 -4.12 6.50 -24.62
N ILE A 107 -3.77 6.36 -23.34
CA ILE A 107 -2.41 6.48 -22.84
C ILE A 107 -1.61 5.26 -23.28
N SER A 108 -0.56 5.45 -24.07
CA SER A 108 0.32 4.35 -24.49
C SER A 108 1.34 4.00 -23.40
N VAL A 109 1.36 2.71 -23.03
CA VAL A 109 2.42 2.12 -22.19
C VAL A 109 3.14 1.07 -23.03
N VAL A 110 4.26 1.49 -23.60
CA VAL A 110 5.05 0.71 -24.56
C VAL A 110 5.57 -0.59 -23.93
N ALA A 111 5.60 -1.67 -24.70
CA ALA A 111 6.13 -2.97 -24.31
C ALA A 111 7.51 -2.86 -23.64
N GLY A 112 7.66 -3.47 -22.48
CA GLY A 112 8.90 -3.46 -21.70
C GLY A 112 9.30 -2.11 -21.09
N LYS A 113 8.49 -1.05 -21.23
CA LYS A 113 8.82 0.31 -20.75
C LYS A 113 7.99 0.71 -19.53
N THR A 114 8.46 1.77 -18.87
CA THR A 114 7.74 2.48 -17.81
C THR A 114 7.23 3.81 -18.34
N THR A 115 5.94 4.06 -18.17
CA THR A 115 5.32 5.37 -18.40
C THR A 115 5.04 6.03 -17.05
N VAL A 116 5.36 7.31 -16.91
CA VAL A 116 5.13 8.09 -15.67
C VAL A 116 4.28 9.29 -16.00
N ILE A 117 3.18 9.47 -15.27
CA ILE A 117 2.23 10.57 -15.45
C ILE A 117 2.15 11.39 -14.15
N PRO A 118 2.51 12.68 -14.17
CA PRO A 118 2.26 13.57 -13.05
C PRO A 118 0.75 13.81 -12.85
N LEU A 119 0.18 13.32 -11.75
CA LEU A 119 -1.25 13.43 -11.50
C LEU A 119 -1.70 14.87 -11.24
N ALA A 120 -0.79 15.77 -10.85
CA ALA A 120 -1.09 17.19 -10.69
C ALA A 120 -1.54 17.87 -12.00
N GLY A 121 -1.21 17.30 -13.17
CA GLY A 121 -1.70 17.78 -14.47
C GLY A 121 -3.16 17.38 -14.77
N ILE A 122 -3.70 16.39 -14.04
CA ILE A 122 -5.04 15.84 -14.25
C ILE A 122 -5.97 16.26 -13.10
N VAL A 123 -5.50 16.11 -11.86
CA VAL A 123 -6.19 16.49 -10.62
C VAL A 123 -5.35 17.52 -9.86
N PRO A 124 -5.31 18.79 -10.30
CA PRO A 124 -4.49 19.80 -9.64
C PRO A 124 -5.03 20.13 -8.24
N LYS A 125 -4.14 20.41 -7.28
CA LYS A 125 -4.47 20.90 -5.93
C LYS A 125 -5.52 20.05 -5.20
N THR A 126 -5.53 18.75 -5.46
CA THR A 126 -6.53 17.82 -4.94
C THR A 126 -5.89 17.00 -3.81
N ARG A 127 -6.45 17.12 -2.61
CA ARG A 127 -5.94 16.41 -1.42
C ARG A 127 -6.23 14.92 -1.49
N SER A 128 -7.44 14.58 -1.91
CA SER A 128 -7.95 13.22 -1.86
C SER A 128 -8.55 12.76 -3.17
N PHE A 129 -8.01 11.65 -3.66
CA PHE A 129 -8.52 11.01 -4.86
C PHE A 129 -8.25 9.50 -4.88
N MET A 130 -8.98 8.86 -5.78
CA MET A 130 -8.91 7.45 -6.15
C MET A 130 -8.58 7.38 -7.63
N THR A 131 -7.61 6.56 -8.03
CA THR A 131 -7.27 6.35 -9.44
C THR A 131 -7.59 4.92 -9.85
N HIS A 132 -8.47 4.75 -10.83
CA HIS A 132 -8.76 3.52 -11.53
C HIS A 132 -7.93 3.47 -12.82
N VAL A 133 -7.14 2.42 -12.99
CA VAL A 133 -6.28 2.20 -14.15
C VAL A 133 -6.81 0.98 -14.89
N GLN A 134 -7.30 1.18 -16.10
CA GLN A 134 -7.78 0.12 -16.97
C GLN A 134 -6.86 -0.02 -18.18
N SER A 135 -6.29 -1.20 -18.41
CA SER A 135 -5.47 -1.47 -19.59
C SER A 135 -6.16 -2.40 -20.58
N SER A 136 -5.94 -2.12 -21.87
CA SER A 136 -6.33 -2.96 -22.99
C SER A 136 -5.08 -3.36 -23.80
N GLY A 137 -5.05 -4.58 -24.32
CA GLY A 137 -3.85 -5.18 -24.92
C GLY A 137 -2.99 -5.87 -23.86
N GLY A 138 -1.85 -5.26 -23.49
CA GLY A 138 -0.97 -5.76 -22.43
C GLY A 138 -1.45 -5.39 -21.02
N ALA A 139 -1.31 -6.31 -20.06
CA ALA A 139 -1.51 -6.02 -18.64
C ALA A 139 -0.34 -5.18 -18.09
N VAL A 140 -0.63 -4.27 -17.17
CA VAL A 140 0.36 -3.36 -16.60
C VAL A 140 0.46 -3.52 -15.08
N ALA A 141 1.62 -3.26 -14.51
CA ALA A 141 1.75 -3.00 -13.08
C ALA A 141 1.68 -1.49 -12.85
N ALA A 142 1.02 -1.03 -11.78
CA ALA A 142 0.77 0.39 -11.56
C ALA A 142 0.78 0.77 -10.08
N TRP A 143 1.42 1.90 -9.77
CA TRP A 143 1.52 2.47 -8.43
C TRP A 143 1.41 3.99 -8.51
N ILE A 144 1.00 4.63 -7.41
CA ILE A 144 1.21 6.07 -7.24
C ILE A 144 2.43 6.26 -6.34
N GLN A 145 3.50 6.85 -6.86
CA GLN A 145 4.59 7.34 -6.02
C GLN A 145 4.18 8.70 -5.48
N GLN A 146 4.00 8.82 -4.16
CA GLN A 146 3.75 10.09 -3.50
C GLN A 146 5.00 10.54 -2.76
N ARG A 147 5.36 11.82 -2.90
CA ARG A 147 6.36 12.47 -2.03
C ARG A 147 5.82 13.76 -1.46
N THR A 148 6.38 14.14 -0.31
CA THR A 148 6.06 15.41 0.35
C THR A 148 7.32 16.25 0.50
N VAL A 149 7.19 17.55 0.23
CA VAL A 149 8.21 18.58 0.41
C VAL A 149 7.59 19.74 1.18
N ARG A 150 8.28 20.20 2.23
CA ARG A 150 7.87 21.31 3.08
C ARG A 150 8.87 22.45 2.89
N GLY A 151 8.47 23.48 2.13
CA GLY A 151 9.37 24.54 1.70
C GLY A 151 10.49 23.96 0.82
N LEU A 152 11.71 23.90 1.36
CA LEU A 152 12.88 23.32 0.69
C LEU A 152 13.30 21.96 1.29
N SER A 153 12.55 21.41 2.24
CA SER A 153 12.90 20.16 2.93
C SER A 153 12.01 19.01 2.48
N ALA A 154 12.60 17.94 1.97
CA ALA A 154 11.90 16.67 1.75
C ALA A 154 11.32 16.10 3.07
N ALA A 155 10.13 15.51 3.03
CA ALA A 155 9.37 15.10 4.22
C ALA A 155 8.54 13.82 3.97
N GLY A 156 9.15 12.82 3.34
CA GLY A 156 8.59 11.49 3.15
C GLY A 156 8.31 11.12 1.70
N VAL A 157 8.32 9.82 1.43
CA VAL A 157 8.02 9.23 0.13
C VAL A 157 7.46 7.83 0.32
N ASP A 158 6.43 7.48 -0.43
CA ASP A 158 5.89 6.12 -0.43
C ASP A 158 5.22 5.75 -1.76
N TYR A 159 4.96 4.45 -1.95
CA TYR A 159 4.15 3.92 -3.04
C TYR A 159 2.75 3.54 -2.55
N VAL A 160 1.72 4.13 -3.14
CA VAL A 160 0.36 3.62 -3.05
C VAL A 160 0.26 2.39 -3.92
N SER A 161 0.14 1.24 -3.29
CA SER A 161 -0.07 -0.05 -3.95
C SER A 161 -1.55 -0.26 -4.28
N PRO A 162 -1.87 -1.17 -5.23
CA PRO A 162 -3.23 -1.64 -5.43
C PRO A 162 -3.86 -2.12 -4.12
N SER A 163 -5.09 -1.70 -3.89
CA SER A 163 -5.90 -2.21 -2.78
C SER A 163 -6.65 -3.48 -3.20
N PRO A 164 -7.03 -4.36 -2.26
CA PRO A 164 -7.94 -5.46 -2.56
C PRO A 164 -9.29 -4.93 -3.05
N GLY A 165 -10.13 -5.82 -3.57
CA GLY A 165 -11.46 -5.47 -4.07
C GLY A 165 -12.34 -4.73 -3.06
N PHE A 166 -13.38 -4.07 -3.58
CA PHE A 166 -14.37 -3.37 -2.78
C PHE A 166 -15.10 -4.32 -1.84
N SER A 167 -15.39 -3.87 -0.61
CA SER A 167 -16.04 -4.67 0.42
C SER A 167 -16.72 -3.78 1.46
N LYS A 168 -17.76 -4.30 2.10
CA LYS A 168 -18.41 -3.70 3.27
C LYS A 168 -17.57 -3.77 4.54
N GLU A 169 -16.55 -4.63 4.58
CA GLU A 169 -15.63 -4.76 5.71
C GLU A 169 -14.19 -4.95 5.24
N LEU A 170 -13.34 -4.00 5.64
CA LEU A 170 -11.92 -3.93 5.32
C LEU A 170 -11.10 -3.91 6.61
N VAL A 171 -9.94 -4.56 6.58
CA VAL A 171 -9.01 -4.59 7.73
C VAL A 171 -7.68 -3.98 7.31
N LEU A 172 -7.20 -3.00 8.07
CA LEU A 172 -5.94 -2.28 7.85
C LEU A 172 -5.04 -2.50 9.09
N PRO A 173 -4.34 -3.65 9.19
CA PRO A 173 -3.45 -3.92 10.31
C PRO A 173 -2.13 -3.17 10.13
N GLY A 174 -1.50 -2.75 11.23
CA GLY A 174 -0.18 -2.12 11.19
C GLY A 174 -0.19 -0.59 11.17
N LEU A 175 -1.24 0.03 11.70
CA LEU A 175 -1.24 1.46 12.01
C LEU A 175 -0.34 1.70 13.23
N PHE A 176 0.96 1.92 13.00
CA PHE A 176 1.94 2.11 14.08
C PHE A 176 2.22 3.59 14.29
N ILE A 177 1.57 4.15 15.30
CA ILE A 177 1.74 5.55 15.69
C ILE A 177 3.02 5.70 16.49
N ARG A 178 3.91 6.60 16.07
CA ARG A 178 5.05 7.07 16.87
C ARG A 178 5.25 8.57 16.68
N GLY A 179 5.76 9.22 17.71
CA GLY A 179 6.07 10.65 17.66
C GLY A 179 4.83 11.53 17.75
N SER A 180 3.72 11.05 18.31
CA SER A 180 2.47 11.82 18.48
C SER A 180 2.68 13.15 19.21
N ALA A 181 3.56 13.18 20.22
CA ALA A 181 3.94 14.41 20.91
C ALA A 181 4.72 15.40 20.03
N GLU A 182 5.61 14.90 19.16
CA GLU A 182 6.36 15.74 18.22
C GLU A 182 5.46 16.27 17.11
N ILE A 183 4.53 15.44 16.61
CA ILE A 183 3.48 15.86 15.68
C ILE A 183 2.69 17.03 16.27
N ALA A 184 2.25 16.93 17.52
CA ALA A 184 1.51 18.01 18.18
C ALA A 184 2.34 19.31 18.27
N LYS A 185 3.63 19.22 18.61
CA LYS A 185 4.54 20.38 18.62
C LYS A 185 4.73 21.00 17.24
N LEU A 186 4.85 20.20 16.19
CA LEU A 186 4.99 20.68 14.81
C LEU A 186 3.72 21.40 14.34
N ILE A 187 2.54 20.81 14.61
CA ILE A 187 1.25 21.42 14.27
C ILE A 187 1.04 22.75 14.99
N ALA A 188 1.42 22.83 16.28
CA ALA A 188 1.33 24.07 17.04
C ALA A 188 2.23 25.20 16.50
N LYS A 189 3.32 24.84 15.79
CA LYS A 189 4.22 25.81 15.14
C LYS A 189 3.76 26.20 13.74
N ASP A 190 3.26 25.25 12.96
CA ASP A 190 2.78 25.48 11.59
C ASP A 190 1.66 24.48 11.23
N ALA A 191 0.49 25.02 10.87
CA ALA A 191 -0.68 24.24 10.48
C ALA A 191 -0.45 23.37 9.23
N ASN A 192 0.58 23.63 8.43
CA ASN A 192 0.95 22.78 7.30
C ASN A 192 1.33 21.36 7.72
N TYR A 193 1.67 21.12 8.99
CA TYR A 193 1.97 19.80 9.55
C TYR A 193 0.73 19.00 9.99
N ARG A 194 -0.49 19.53 9.80
CA ARG A 194 -1.73 18.78 10.13
C ARG A 194 -1.87 17.48 9.35
N ASP A 195 -1.25 17.40 8.18
CA ASP A 195 -1.14 16.16 7.42
C ASP A 195 -0.24 15.10 8.08
N LEU A 196 0.44 15.35 9.20
CA LEU A 196 1.11 14.28 9.95
C LEU A 196 0.15 13.46 10.83
N VAL A 197 -1.08 13.96 11.05
CA VAL A 197 -2.12 13.21 11.76
C VAL A 197 -2.61 12.07 10.87
N PRO A 198 -2.80 10.85 11.42
CA PRO A 198 -3.35 9.74 10.67
C PRO A 198 -4.71 10.07 10.06
N VAL A 199 -4.91 9.68 8.81
CA VAL A 199 -6.16 9.90 8.08
C VAL A 199 -6.59 8.61 7.39
N LEU A 200 -7.84 8.24 7.59
CA LEU A 200 -8.52 7.20 6.85
C LEU A 200 -9.12 7.81 5.60
N ARG A 201 -8.63 7.41 4.44
CA ARG A 201 -9.23 7.71 3.15
C ARG A 201 -10.21 6.61 2.76
N VAL A 202 -11.40 7.00 2.34
CA VAL A 202 -12.46 6.09 1.90
C VAL A 202 -12.98 6.51 0.53
N PHE A 203 -13.21 5.53 -0.34
CA PHE A 203 -13.90 5.71 -1.62
C PHE A 203 -15.17 4.85 -1.65
N VAL A 204 -16.27 5.42 -2.12
CA VAL A 204 -17.56 4.75 -2.30
C VAL A 204 -17.87 4.67 -3.80
N PRO A 205 -17.69 3.53 -4.48
CA PRO A 205 -17.91 3.41 -5.93
C PRO A 205 -19.39 3.44 -6.35
N GLY A 206 -20.32 3.13 -5.44
CA GLY A 206 -21.74 2.98 -5.74
C GLY A 206 -22.48 4.29 -6.02
N THR A 207 -23.81 4.19 -6.13
CA THR A 207 -24.72 5.33 -6.32
C THR A 207 -25.34 5.84 -5.03
N ASP A 208 -25.25 5.06 -3.95
CA ASP A 208 -25.74 5.42 -2.62
C ASP A 208 -24.60 5.87 -1.72
N ALA A 209 -24.88 6.83 -0.83
CA ALA A 209 -23.94 7.22 0.21
C ALA A 209 -23.71 6.05 1.19
N ALA A 210 -22.49 5.96 1.72
CA ALA A 210 -22.10 4.92 2.67
C ALA A 210 -21.92 5.52 4.07
N THR A 211 -22.49 4.88 5.09
CA THR A 211 -22.15 5.18 6.48
C THR A 211 -20.97 4.33 6.92
N VAL A 212 -19.79 4.95 6.97
CA VAL A 212 -18.53 4.28 7.28
C VAL A 212 -18.23 4.41 8.77
N THR A 213 -17.90 3.28 9.40
CA THR A 213 -17.43 3.21 10.79
C THR A 213 -16.05 2.57 10.81
N ALA A 214 -15.04 3.29 11.30
CA ALA A 214 -13.71 2.73 11.50
C ALA A 214 -13.44 2.57 13.00
N GLN A 215 -13.26 1.32 13.41
CA GLN A 215 -12.85 0.93 14.74
C GLN A 215 -11.35 0.70 14.74
N VAL A 216 -10.61 1.59 15.42
CA VAL A 216 -9.17 1.46 15.60
C VAL A 216 -8.95 0.82 16.96
N ALA A 217 -8.35 -0.37 16.99
CA ALA A 217 -8.05 -1.11 18.21
C ALA A 217 -6.54 -1.23 18.42
N GLY A 218 -6.07 -1.02 19.64
CA GLY A 218 -4.67 -1.21 20.00
C GLY A 218 -4.31 -2.68 20.24
N SER A 219 -3.03 -3.00 20.14
CA SER A 219 -2.51 -4.35 20.38
C SER A 219 -2.46 -4.78 21.86
N ASN A 220 -2.70 -3.87 22.80
CA ASN A 220 -2.61 -4.14 24.24
C ASN A 220 -3.50 -3.19 25.05
N ALA A 221 -3.65 -3.48 26.35
CA ALA A 221 -4.52 -2.71 27.26
C ALA A 221 -4.07 -1.25 27.47
N SER A 222 -2.83 -0.90 27.16
CA SER A 222 -2.28 0.45 27.29
C SER A 222 -2.49 1.32 26.03
N THR A 223 -2.84 0.70 24.90
CA THR A 223 -3.13 1.38 23.64
C THR A 223 -4.63 1.49 23.41
N PHE A 224 -5.24 2.50 24.03
CA PHE A 224 -6.66 2.78 23.82
C PHE A 224 -6.94 3.14 22.36
N GLY A 225 -7.89 2.42 21.79
CA GLY A 225 -8.39 2.64 20.44
C GLY A 225 -9.27 3.89 20.31
N THR A 226 -9.83 4.08 19.12
CA THR A 226 -10.86 5.09 18.86
C THR A 226 -11.86 4.55 17.84
N VAL A 227 -13.04 5.16 17.79
CA VAL A 227 -14.05 4.88 16.76
C VAL A 227 -14.39 6.19 16.06
N VAL A 228 -14.30 6.19 14.74
CA VAL A 228 -14.76 7.31 13.91
C VAL A 228 -15.88 6.83 13.01
N ARG A 229 -16.91 7.66 12.86
CA ARG A 229 -18.07 7.36 12.01
C ARG A 229 -18.35 8.57 11.14
N GLN A 230 -18.52 8.35 9.84
CA GLN A 230 -18.81 9.40 8.87
C GLN A 230 -19.71 8.89 7.74
N VAL A 231 -20.41 9.81 7.10
CA VAL A 231 -21.17 9.53 5.88
C VAL A 231 -20.32 10.00 4.69
N VAL A 232 -20.08 9.09 3.75
CA VAL A 232 -19.31 9.36 2.53
C VAL A 232 -20.26 9.30 1.35
N ASN A 233 -20.28 10.35 0.52
CA ASN A 233 -21.16 10.40 -0.63
C ASN A 233 -20.74 9.39 -1.70
N ALA A 234 -21.73 8.88 -2.44
CA ALA A 234 -21.51 7.98 -3.55
C ALA A 234 -20.64 8.61 -4.65
N GLY A 235 -19.76 7.83 -5.26
CA GLY A 235 -18.83 8.28 -6.30
C GLY A 235 -17.77 9.27 -5.82
N THR A 236 -17.58 9.46 -4.51
CA THR A 236 -16.63 10.42 -3.93
C THR A 236 -15.58 9.76 -3.05
N VAL A 237 -14.48 10.48 -2.84
CA VAL A 237 -13.42 10.13 -1.89
C VAL A 237 -13.48 11.07 -0.70
N MET A 238 -13.36 10.54 0.52
CA MET A 238 -13.33 11.35 1.74
C MET A 238 -12.16 10.97 2.64
N ASP A 239 -11.47 11.97 3.18
CA ASP A 239 -10.47 11.83 4.23
C ASP A 239 -11.13 12.06 5.60
N ILE A 240 -11.03 11.06 6.48
CA ILE A 240 -11.55 11.05 7.85
C ILE A 240 -10.35 11.06 8.80
N GLU A 241 -10.14 12.16 9.52
CA GLU A 241 -9.04 12.26 10.49
C GLU A 241 -9.24 11.25 11.64
N ILE A 242 -8.15 10.63 12.10
CA ILE A 242 -8.13 9.74 13.27
C ILE A 242 -7.30 10.42 14.38
N PRO A 243 -7.87 11.39 15.11
CA PRO A 243 -7.13 12.12 16.13
C PRO A 243 -6.97 11.30 17.42
N GLY A 244 -6.05 11.75 18.28
CA GLY A 244 -5.97 11.30 19.68
C GLY A 244 -5.31 9.94 19.92
N LEU A 245 -4.83 9.26 18.89
CA LEU A 245 -4.05 8.04 19.08
C LEU A 245 -2.70 8.35 19.73
N LYS A 246 -2.41 7.67 20.85
CA LYS A 246 -1.08 7.68 21.47
C LYS A 246 -0.13 6.78 20.72
N ASP A 247 1.17 6.95 20.95
CA ASP A 247 2.20 6.05 20.42
C ASP A 247 1.89 4.59 20.76
N GLY A 248 1.81 3.74 19.74
CA GLY A 248 1.32 2.37 19.89
C GLY A 248 1.13 1.65 18.57
N ASP A 249 0.77 0.37 18.67
CA ASP A 249 0.54 -0.50 17.51
C ASP A 249 -0.96 -0.79 17.41
N TYR A 250 -1.58 -0.45 16.28
CA TYR A 250 -3.03 -0.53 16.09
C TYR A 250 -3.43 -1.29 14.82
N VAL A 251 -4.66 -1.79 14.81
CA VAL A 251 -5.39 -2.25 13.63
C VAL A 251 -6.63 -1.37 13.45
N ALA A 252 -6.96 -1.03 12.21
CA ALA A 252 -8.24 -0.42 11.89
C ALA A 252 -9.15 -1.43 11.18
N VAL A 253 -10.33 -1.66 11.72
CA VAL A 253 -11.41 -2.42 11.07
C VAL A 253 -12.44 -1.41 10.60
N VAL A 254 -12.64 -1.32 9.29
CA VAL A 254 -13.52 -0.35 8.64
C VAL A 254 -14.72 -1.08 8.07
N SER A 255 -15.90 -0.75 8.56
CA SER A 255 -17.17 -1.30 8.10
C SER A 255 -18.08 -0.24 7.50
N ALA A 256 -18.91 -0.62 6.54
CA ALA A 256 -19.89 0.24 5.90
C ALA A 256 -21.16 -0.53 5.51
N ASP A 257 -22.24 0.20 5.26
CA ASP A 257 -23.50 -0.33 4.73
C ASP A 257 -23.45 -0.56 3.21
N GLN A 258 -22.54 0.12 2.50
CA GLN A 258 -22.21 -0.06 1.08
C GLN A 258 -20.80 -0.63 0.89
N ASP A 259 -20.51 -1.15 -0.30
CA ASP A 259 -19.14 -1.53 -0.66
C ASP A 259 -18.25 -0.29 -0.74
N ILE A 260 -17.08 -0.37 -0.12
CA ILE A 260 -16.10 0.72 -0.06
C ILE A 260 -14.70 0.20 -0.37
N GLN A 261 -13.79 1.14 -0.59
CA GLN A 261 -12.35 0.91 -0.48
C GLN A 261 -11.75 1.88 0.53
N ALA A 262 -10.70 1.44 1.24
CA ALA A 262 -10.09 2.23 2.30
C ALA A 262 -8.56 2.09 2.33
N SER A 263 -7.89 3.19 2.67
CA SER A 263 -6.46 3.25 2.97
C SER A 263 -6.21 4.25 4.09
N ILE A 264 -5.18 4.03 4.90
CA ILE A 264 -4.78 4.96 5.96
C ILE A 264 -3.41 5.52 5.64
N ARG A 265 -3.29 6.84 5.62
CA ARG A 265 -1.98 7.49 5.66
C ARG A 265 -1.64 7.78 7.11
N PHE A 266 -0.44 7.39 7.53
CA PHE A 266 0.11 7.76 8.83
C PHE A 266 1.59 8.11 8.70
N SER A 267 2.08 8.88 9.68
CA SER A 267 3.44 9.41 9.65
C SER A 267 4.32 8.83 10.74
N ARG A 268 5.63 8.85 10.48
CA ARG A 268 6.66 8.73 11.50
C ARG A 268 7.38 10.05 11.66
N VAL A 269 7.50 10.45 12.91
CA VAL A 269 8.17 11.69 13.30
C VAL A 269 9.09 11.38 14.47
N SER A 270 10.30 11.90 14.41
CA SER A 270 11.22 11.93 15.54
C SER A 270 11.70 13.36 15.75
N ALA A 271 12.30 13.63 16.90
CA ALA A 271 12.88 14.94 17.19
C ALA A 271 14.15 15.25 16.37
N THR A 272 14.78 14.23 15.77
CA THR A 272 16.11 14.34 15.15
C THR A 272 16.12 14.05 13.66
N THR A 273 15.05 13.47 13.12
CA THR A 273 14.92 13.10 11.71
C THR A 273 13.80 13.88 11.03
N LYS A 274 13.86 13.97 9.69
CA LYS A 274 12.75 14.56 8.94
C LYS A 274 11.53 13.64 9.04
N PRO A 275 10.29 14.18 9.00
CA PRO A 275 9.09 13.36 8.96
C PRO A 275 9.07 12.44 7.74
N ASP A 276 8.49 11.26 7.91
CA ASP A 276 8.17 10.32 6.84
C ASP A 276 6.71 9.87 6.96
N PHE A 277 6.17 9.22 5.92
CA PHE A 277 4.80 8.70 5.93
C PHE A 277 4.69 7.44 5.08
N THR A 278 3.64 6.66 5.33
CA THR A 278 3.27 5.55 4.45
C THR A 278 1.75 5.46 4.27
N TRP A 279 1.33 4.92 3.12
CA TRP A 279 -0.05 4.54 2.80
C TRP A 279 -0.29 3.07 3.10
N LEU A 280 -1.03 2.82 4.16
CA LEU A 280 -1.50 1.50 4.55
C LEU A 280 -2.80 1.19 3.82
N THR A 281 -2.74 0.40 2.75
CA THR A 281 -3.95 -0.11 2.08
C THR A 281 -4.60 -1.22 2.90
N ALA A 282 -5.89 -1.49 2.67
CA ALA A 282 -6.54 -2.67 3.23
C ALA A 282 -5.76 -3.95 2.88
N ALA A 283 -5.69 -4.86 3.84
CA ALA A 283 -5.07 -6.16 3.65
C ALA A 283 -6.06 -7.12 2.98
N GLU A 284 -5.55 -7.92 2.05
CA GLU A 284 -6.30 -9.06 1.53
C GLU A 284 -6.54 -10.06 2.68
N LYS A 285 -7.77 -10.55 2.83
CA LYS A 285 -8.12 -11.61 3.77
C LYS A 285 -7.70 -12.95 3.15
N PHE A 286 -7.08 -13.83 3.92
CA PHE A 286 -6.64 -15.13 3.43
C PHE A 286 -6.60 -16.20 4.51
N SER A 287 -6.83 -17.45 4.11
CA SER A 287 -6.68 -18.65 4.95
C SER A 287 -5.64 -19.64 4.41
N GLY A 288 -5.20 -19.45 3.15
CA GLY A 288 -4.18 -20.29 2.51
C GLY A 288 -2.75 -19.96 2.96
N ALA A 289 -1.82 -20.88 2.70
CA ALA A 289 -0.41 -20.65 3.00
C ALA A 289 0.18 -19.50 2.17
N ARG A 290 0.96 -18.63 2.81
CA ARG A 290 1.63 -17.49 2.16
C ARG A 290 3.03 -17.29 2.73
N ASN A 291 3.99 -16.85 1.93
CA ASN A 291 5.31 -16.45 2.43
C ASN A 291 5.59 -14.98 2.14
N ILE A 292 6.33 -14.33 3.03
CA ILE A 292 6.83 -12.97 2.83
C ILE A 292 8.29 -12.88 3.28
N SER A 293 9.14 -12.35 2.41
CA SER A 293 10.54 -12.05 2.72
C SER A 293 10.66 -10.74 3.48
N ILE A 294 11.43 -10.78 4.56
CA ILE A 294 11.65 -9.66 5.47
C ILE A 294 12.88 -8.87 5.00
N PRO A 295 12.82 -7.53 4.93
CA PRO A 295 13.99 -6.71 4.63
C PRO A 295 15.19 -7.07 5.52
N THR A 296 16.40 -6.93 4.99
CA THR A 296 17.64 -7.23 5.73
C THR A 296 18.02 -6.16 6.73
N GLU A 297 17.41 -4.97 6.63
CA GLU A 297 17.70 -3.80 7.45
C GLU A 297 16.49 -3.31 8.23
N GLY A 298 16.77 -2.66 9.37
CA GLY A 298 15.79 -2.05 10.25
C GLY A 298 14.95 -3.03 11.06
N ILE A 299 13.89 -2.50 11.66
CA ILE A 299 12.94 -3.25 12.48
C ILE A 299 11.72 -3.57 11.62
N SER A 300 11.42 -4.85 11.50
CA SER A 300 10.22 -5.32 10.83
C SER A 300 9.28 -6.00 11.82
N LYS A 301 7.99 -5.69 11.74
CA LYS A 301 6.95 -6.35 12.51
C LYS A 301 5.79 -6.77 11.62
N LEU A 302 5.32 -8.00 11.77
CA LEU A 302 4.09 -8.47 11.18
C LEU A 302 2.90 -8.10 12.06
N SER A 303 1.92 -7.44 11.46
CA SER A 303 0.64 -7.10 12.06
C SER A 303 -0.40 -8.06 11.51
N ILE A 304 -0.98 -8.90 12.36
CA ILE A 304 -1.88 -9.99 11.98
C ILE A 304 -3.19 -9.83 12.73
N TYR A 305 -4.29 -9.76 11.99
CA TYR A 305 -5.65 -9.71 12.51
C TYR A 305 -6.39 -10.98 12.11
N ASP A 306 -6.95 -11.69 13.09
CA ASP A 306 -7.81 -12.85 12.86
C ASP A 306 -9.27 -12.38 12.73
N VAL A 307 -9.87 -12.61 11.56
CA VAL A 307 -11.19 -12.05 11.21
C VAL A 307 -12.31 -12.67 12.03
N ALA A 308 -12.18 -13.95 12.39
CA ALA A 308 -13.22 -14.67 13.13
C ALA A 308 -13.25 -14.31 14.62
N THR A 309 -12.07 -14.11 15.22
CA THR A 309 -11.93 -13.86 16.66
C THR A 309 -11.75 -12.39 17.02
N GLY A 310 -11.42 -11.55 16.03
CA GLY A 310 -11.01 -10.16 16.26
C GLY A 310 -9.65 -10.02 16.94
N ALA A 311 -8.90 -11.11 17.10
CA ALA A 311 -7.61 -11.08 17.78
C ALA A 311 -6.55 -10.36 16.93
N TYR A 312 -5.91 -9.34 17.51
CA TYR A 312 -4.84 -8.60 16.88
C TYR A 312 -3.49 -8.92 17.52
N LYS A 313 -2.52 -9.35 16.69
CA LYS A 313 -1.17 -9.73 17.11
C LYS A 313 -0.13 -8.95 16.33
N VAL A 314 0.90 -8.50 17.03
CA VAL A 314 2.06 -7.83 16.44
C VAL A 314 3.30 -8.66 16.76
N LEU A 315 3.95 -9.18 15.73
CA LEU A 315 5.08 -10.09 15.84
C LEU A 315 6.34 -9.43 15.27
N PRO A 316 7.38 -9.16 16.08
CA PRO A 316 8.70 -8.85 15.55
C PRO A 316 9.20 -10.02 14.68
N VAL A 317 9.79 -9.71 13.55
CA VAL A 317 10.35 -10.72 12.63
C VAL A 317 11.83 -10.44 12.37
N THR A 318 12.59 -11.52 12.21
CA THR A 318 14.04 -11.44 12.01
C THR A 318 14.37 -10.84 10.64
N PRO A 319 15.21 -9.79 10.57
CA PRO A 319 15.66 -9.24 9.30
C PRO A 319 16.31 -10.29 8.40
N GLY A 320 16.05 -10.21 7.08
CA GLY A 320 16.57 -11.15 6.08
C GLY A 320 15.98 -12.57 6.12
N SER A 321 15.03 -12.83 7.01
CA SER A 321 14.31 -14.12 7.06
C SER A 321 13.12 -14.15 6.09
N THR A 322 12.54 -15.33 5.90
CA THR A 322 11.22 -15.48 5.29
C THR A 322 10.22 -15.92 6.35
N TYR A 323 9.16 -15.15 6.56
CA TYR A 323 8.05 -15.57 7.40
C TYR A 323 7.07 -16.42 6.58
N ARG A 324 6.62 -17.53 7.16
CA ARG A 324 5.69 -18.48 6.52
C ARG A 324 4.38 -18.53 7.27
N PHE A 325 3.30 -18.12 6.62
CA PHE A 325 1.93 -18.35 7.06
C PHE A 325 1.53 -19.77 6.64
N SER A 326 1.10 -20.56 7.61
CA SER A 326 0.50 -21.87 7.34
C SER A 326 -0.95 -21.70 6.93
N ALA A 327 -1.48 -22.65 6.14
CA ALA A 327 -2.91 -22.69 5.88
C ALA A 327 -3.66 -22.92 7.20
N GLY A 328 -4.79 -22.22 7.38
CA GLY A 328 -5.61 -22.27 8.59
C GLY A 328 -7.10 -22.25 8.27
N ALA A 329 -7.92 -22.50 9.29
CA ALA A 329 -9.37 -22.47 9.15
C ALA A 329 -9.95 -21.04 9.14
N ASN A 330 -9.31 -20.11 9.84
CA ASN A 330 -9.75 -18.72 9.93
C ASN A 330 -9.10 -17.89 8.82
N GLU A 331 -9.86 -16.95 8.27
CA GLU A 331 -9.27 -15.88 7.48
C GLU A 331 -8.51 -14.90 8.37
N ILE A 332 -7.33 -14.53 7.93
CA ILE A 332 -6.50 -13.51 8.56
C ILE A 332 -6.20 -12.38 7.58
N ALA A 333 -5.99 -11.19 8.12
CA ALA A 333 -5.52 -10.02 7.40
C ALA A 333 -4.14 -9.64 7.95
N ALA A 334 -3.13 -9.55 7.09
CA ALA A 334 -1.76 -9.32 7.54
C ALA A 334 -0.98 -8.30 6.69
N LYS A 335 -0.16 -7.49 7.36
CA LYS A 335 0.76 -6.50 6.78
C LYS A 335 2.11 -6.57 7.49
N LEU A 336 3.18 -6.37 6.73
CA LEU A 336 4.51 -6.16 7.29
C LEU A 336 4.78 -4.66 7.37
N ILE A 337 5.09 -4.16 8.57
CA ILE A 337 5.52 -2.79 8.77
C ILE A 337 7.02 -2.76 8.97
N ILE A 338 7.69 -1.89 8.23
CA ILE A 338 9.14 -1.75 8.20
C ILE A 338 9.48 -0.36 8.72
N ASP A 339 10.45 -0.31 9.63
CA ASP A 339 10.99 0.91 10.21
C ASP A 339 12.51 0.91 10.07
N ILE A 340 13.06 1.89 9.36
CA ILE A 340 14.51 2.07 9.21
C ILE A 340 14.84 3.53 9.56
N ASP A 341 15.51 3.74 10.69
CA ASP A 341 15.91 5.06 11.19
C ASP A 341 14.76 6.09 11.22
N SER A 342 13.62 5.71 11.82
CA SER A 342 12.42 6.55 11.94
C SER A 342 11.73 6.88 10.60
N SER A 343 12.09 6.19 9.52
CA SER A 343 11.36 6.18 8.25
C SER A 343 10.51 4.91 8.16
N VAL A 344 9.33 4.97 7.55
CA VAL A 344 8.34 3.89 7.58
C VAL A 344 7.86 3.49 6.20
N ALA A 345 7.70 2.19 6.00
CA ALA A 345 6.97 1.65 4.86
C ALA A 345 6.16 0.42 5.28
N ASN A 346 5.29 -0.04 4.38
CA ASN A 346 4.56 -1.28 4.57
C ASN A 346 4.62 -2.18 3.33
N LEU A 347 4.48 -3.48 3.56
CA LEU A 347 4.34 -4.48 2.51
C LEU A 347 3.11 -5.34 2.78
N SER A 348 2.40 -5.71 1.72
CA SER A 348 1.25 -6.60 1.78
C SER A 348 1.69 -8.06 1.80
N VAL A 349 0.97 -8.90 2.54
CA VAL A 349 1.14 -10.36 2.49
C VAL A 349 0.26 -10.90 1.36
N LEU A 350 0.81 -10.99 0.15
CA LEU A 350 0.08 -11.37 -1.06
C LEU A 350 0.43 -12.78 -1.51
N ASP A 351 -0.48 -13.42 -2.24
CA ASP A 351 -0.24 -14.68 -2.93
C ASP A 351 -0.59 -14.56 -4.42
N GLN A 352 0.35 -13.98 -5.18
CA GLN A 352 0.18 -13.83 -6.62
C GLN A 352 0.55 -15.14 -7.31
N LYS A 353 -0.47 -15.85 -7.78
CA LYS A 353 -0.32 -17.10 -8.54
C LYS A 353 -0.25 -16.79 -10.03
N ASN A 354 0.54 -17.59 -10.74
CA ASN A 354 0.50 -17.65 -12.20
C ASN A 354 0.12 -19.08 -12.62
N VAL A 355 -0.49 -19.23 -13.79
CA VAL A 355 -0.93 -20.53 -14.30
C VAL A 355 0.12 -21.03 -15.29
N GLY A 356 1.15 -21.71 -14.79
CA GLY A 356 2.20 -22.33 -15.59
C GLY A 356 3.17 -21.34 -16.25
N GLY A 357 4.37 -21.82 -16.58
CA GLY A 357 5.36 -21.08 -17.36
C GLY A 357 6.47 -20.39 -16.55
N ASN A 358 7.34 -19.68 -17.29
CA ASN A 358 8.51 -18.99 -16.76
C ASN A 358 8.13 -17.65 -16.11
N LEU A 359 8.46 -17.49 -14.83
CA LEU A 359 8.33 -16.21 -14.14
C LEU A 359 9.59 -15.37 -14.37
N LYS A 360 9.43 -14.16 -14.92
CA LYS A 360 10.50 -13.17 -15.05
C LYS A 360 10.18 -11.98 -14.17
N VAL A 361 11.09 -11.64 -13.26
CA VAL A 361 10.97 -10.44 -12.42
C VAL A 361 11.78 -9.32 -13.07
N ASN A 362 11.14 -8.18 -13.36
CA ASN A 362 11.83 -6.98 -13.82
C ASN A 362 12.00 -6.03 -12.63
N LEU A 363 13.25 -5.79 -12.23
CA LEU A 363 13.60 -4.81 -11.21
C LEU A 363 14.01 -3.49 -11.87
N ARG A 364 13.71 -2.37 -11.21
CA ARG A 364 14.14 -1.02 -11.61
C ARG A 364 15.24 -0.52 -10.69
#